data_AF-A0A5M3XTN9-F1
#
_entry.id   AF-A0A5M3XTN9-F1
#
_cell.length_a   1.000
_cell.length_b   1.000
_cell.length_c   1.000
_cell.angle_alpha   90.00
_cell.angle_beta   90.00
_cell.angle_gamma   90.00
#
_symmetry.space_group_name_H-M   'P 1'
#
loop_
_entity.id
_entity.type
_entity.pdbx_description
1 polymer ?
#
loop_
_entity_poly.entity_id
_entity_poly.type
_entity_poly.pdbx_seq_one_letter_code
_entity_poly.pdbx_strand_id
1 'polypeptide(L)'
;MTVAVVTGTAMLGQNASTAQAAVTCSKDHDYVVARIMDPLADQKRLRDDFRTCGFDIDLKLVPVSPSVVGTIVMMEGNQKIASIDDPSCRTASGAQCPIGLRIKAGFTGKAVVVLGRAARPGEPYTSTNASTAKGEALEGVSVKGRTVAEVEGLIAQKHLTIAHYNVQWSLPDGRGYGDLTPRSKVDPTWRVTSIEPYAPGQVMLMISPAGPVPSNIMKKIGDAGAPPEPTATSGS
;
A
#
# COMPACT_ATOMS: atom_id res chain seq x y z
N MET A 1 17.66 -74.87 -17.28
CA MET A 1 17.28 -73.87 -16.26
C MET A 1 17.90 -72.55 -16.70
N THR A 2 17.04 -71.57 -16.98
CA THR A 2 17.31 -70.36 -17.77
C THR A 2 17.49 -69.17 -16.83
N VAL A 3 18.42 -68.25 -17.10
CA VAL A 3 18.28 -66.84 -16.70
C VAL A 3 18.97 -65.95 -17.75
N ALA A 4 18.19 -65.14 -18.45
CA ALA A 4 18.68 -64.01 -19.24
C ALA A 4 18.47 -62.73 -18.42
N VAL A 5 19.53 -61.94 -18.22
CA VAL A 5 19.48 -60.66 -17.50
C VAL A 5 19.21 -59.56 -18.53
N VAL A 6 18.05 -58.90 -18.40
CA VAL A 6 17.70 -57.69 -19.15
C VAL A 6 18.21 -56.48 -18.37
N THR A 7 19.19 -55.76 -18.92
CA THR A 7 19.63 -54.46 -18.40
C THR A 7 18.67 -53.39 -18.91
N GLY A 8 17.74 -52.96 -18.05
CA GLY A 8 16.85 -51.83 -18.33
C GLY A 8 17.54 -50.50 -18.05
N THR A 9 17.72 -49.69 -19.09
CA THR A 9 18.19 -48.30 -18.98
C THR A 9 17.08 -47.44 -18.39
N ALA A 10 17.25 -46.94 -17.16
CA ALA A 10 16.33 -46.00 -16.55
C ALA A 10 16.49 -44.63 -17.21
N MET A 11 15.49 -44.22 -18.01
CA MET A 11 15.30 -42.84 -18.43
C MET A 11 14.90 -42.02 -17.20
N LEU A 12 15.81 -41.19 -16.68
CA LEU A 12 15.51 -40.19 -15.67
C LEU A 12 14.59 -39.13 -16.31
N GLY A 13 13.29 -39.26 -16.07
CA GLY A 13 12.30 -38.24 -16.39
C GLY A 13 12.64 -36.96 -15.63
N GLN A 14 13.03 -35.92 -16.36
CA GLN A 14 13.15 -34.57 -15.84
C GLN A 14 11.75 -34.11 -15.44
N ASN A 15 11.45 -34.14 -14.15
CA ASN A 15 10.32 -33.40 -13.58
C ASN A 15 10.62 -31.91 -13.71
N ALA A 16 10.38 -31.35 -14.90
CA ALA A 16 10.22 -29.93 -15.06
C ALA A 16 9.01 -29.52 -14.23
N SER A 17 9.26 -29.04 -13.01
CA SER A 17 8.25 -28.32 -12.25
C SER A 17 7.88 -27.11 -13.10
N THR A 18 6.73 -27.16 -13.75
CA THR A 18 6.16 -25.99 -14.42
C THR A 18 5.94 -24.94 -13.33
N ALA A 19 6.79 -23.91 -13.32
CA ALA A 19 6.58 -22.78 -12.44
C ALA A 19 5.14 -22.27 -12.66
N GLN A 20 4.33 -22.29 -11.60
CA GLN A 20 2.94 -21.82 -11.65
C GLN A 20 2.91 -20.38 -12.19
N ALA A 21 2.00 -20.04 -13.10
CA ALA A 21 1.88 -18.67 -13.59
C ALA A 21 1.52 -17.71 -12.43
N ALA A 22 2.14 -16.53 -12.40
CA ALA A 22 1.87 -15.50 -11.41
C ALA A 22 0.53 -14.79 -11.67
N VAL A 23 0.07 -14.79 -12.92
CA VAL A 23 -1.30 -14.40 -13.29
C VAL A 23 -1.96 -15.53 -14.08
N THR A 24 -3.20 -15.87 -13.72
CA THR A 24 -4.03 -16.83 -14.46
C THR A 24 -5.22 -16.13 -15.07
N CYS A 25 -5.66 -16.60 -16.23
CA CYS A 25 -6.75 -15.96 -16.95
C CYS A 25 -7.82 -16.95 -17.38
N SER A 26 -9.07 -16.52 -17.20
CA SER A 26 -10.27 -17.26 -17.61
C SER A 26 -11.17 -16.36 -18.42
N LYS A 27 -11.86 -16.92 -19.41
CA LYS A 27 -12.94 -16.21 -20.12
C LYS A 27 -14.23 -16.34 -19.32
N ASP A 28 -14.95 -15.23 -19.19
CA ASP A 28 -16.28 -15.17 -18.58
C ASP A 28 -17.18 -14.29 -19.45
N HIS A 29 -17.98 -14.94 -20.30
CA HIS A 29 -18.79 -14.27 -21.34
C HIS A 29 -17.97 -13.27 -22.17
N ASP A 30 -18.36 -12.00 -22.16
CA ASP A 30 -17.69 -10.89 -22.85
C ASP A 30 -16.49 -10.32 -22.08
N TYR A 31 -15.95 -11.06 -21.11
CA TYR A 31 -14.85 -10.62 -20.26
C TYR A 31 -13.71 -11.63 -20.22
N VAL A 32 -12.51 -11.09 -20.04
CA VAL A 32 -11.35 -11.85 -19.60
C VAL A 32 -11.08 -11.46 -18.13
N VAL A 33 -10.99 -12.48 -17.29
CA VAL A 33 -10.75 -12.38 -15.85
C VAL A 33 -9.31 -12.79 -15.59
N ALA A 34 -8.47 -11.84 -15.19
CA ALA A 34 -7.11 -12.08 -14.74
C ALA A 34 -7.04 -12.11 -13.21
N ARG A 35 -6.52 -13.19 -12.64
CA ARG A 35 -6.28 -13.34 -11.20
C ARG A 35 -4.79 -13.40 -10.92
N ILE A 36 -4.34 -12.59 -9.96
CA ILE A 36 -2.96 -12.61 -9.47
C ILE A 36 -2.85 -13.76 -8.48
N MET A 37 -2.06 -14.77 -8.83
CA MET A 37 -1.83 -15.99 -8.05
C MET A 37 -0.55 -15.91 -7.22
N ASP A 38 0.45 -15.19 -7.73
CA ASP A 38 1.72 -14.94 -7.06
C ASP A 38 1.99 -13.44 -7.06
N PRO A 39 1.44 -12.68 -6.09
CA PRO A 39 1.64 -11.24 -6.01
C PRO A 39 3.10 -10.84 -5.71
N LEU A 40 3.95 -11.78 -5.33
CA LEU A 40 5.35 -11.56 -5.00
C LEU A 40 6.29 -11.80 -6.19
N ALA A 41 5.74 -12.27 -7.32
CA ALA A 41 6.47 -12.37 -8.57
C ALA A 41 7.05 -11.00 -8.98
N ASP A 42 8.21 -11.01 -9.65
CA ASP A 42 8.81 -9.78 -10.12
C ASP A 42 7.92 -9.09 -11.18
N GLN A 43 8.09 -7.77 -11.30
CA GLN A 43 7.26 -6.94 -12.19
C GLN A 43 7.28 -7.41 -13.65
N LYS A 44 8.42 -7.95 -14.13
CA LYS A 44 8.53 -8.42 -15.52
C LYS A 44 7.68 -9.67 -15.70
N ARG A 45 7.78 -10.64 -14.79
CA ARG A 45 6.97 -11.87 -14.81
C ARG A 45 5.48 -11.57 -14.75
N LEU A 46 5.04 -10.72 -13.82
CA LEU A 46 3.64 -10.32 -13.72
C LEU A 46 3.12 -9.70 -15.02
N ARG A 47 3.89 -8.77 -15.61
CA ARG A 47 3.51 -8.11 -16.87
C ARG A 47 3.47 -9.09 -18.04
N ASP A 48 4.42 -10.02 -18.12
CA ASP A 48 4.46 -11.02 -19.18
C ASP A 48 3.27 -12.00 -19.08
N ASP A 49 2.86 -12.36 -17.86
CA ASP A 49 1.66 -13.17 -17.63
C ASP A 49 0.37 -12.40 -17.99
N PHE A 50 0.26 -11.12 -17.61
CA PHE A 50 -0.87 -10.26 -18.06
C PHE A 50 -0.94 -10.14 -19.59
N ARG A 51 0.21 -10.07 -20.28
CA ARG A 51 0.25 -10.07 -21.75
C ARG A 51 -0.22 -11.38 -22.36
N THR A 52 0.09 -12.50 -21.73
CA THR A 52 -0.42 -13.83 -22.13
C THR A 52 -1.95 -13.88 -22.05
N CYS A 53 -2.54 -13.08 -21.17
CA CYS A 53 -3.99 -12.90 -21.09
C CYS A 53 -4.58 -11.92 -22.11
N GLY A 54 -3.74 -11.31 -22.96
CA GLY A 54 -4.14 -10.31 -23.94
C GLY A 54 -4.19 -8.88 -23.38
N PHE A 55 -3.53 -8.60 -22.25
CA PHE A 55 -3.53 -7.26 -21.65
C PHE A 55 -2.15 -6.60 -21.68
N ASP A 56 -2.09 -5.38 -22.21
CA ASP A 56 -0.90 -4.52 -22.11
C ASP A 56 -1.11 -3.51 -20.97
N ILE A 57 -0.65 -3.88 -19.78
CA ILE A 57 -0.81 -3.11 -18.54
C ILE A 57 0.52 -2.45 -18.18
N ASP A 58 0.46 -1.16 -17.85
CA ASP A 58 1.55 -0.49 -17.13
C ASP A 58 1.46 -0.87 -15.64
N LEU A 59 2.20 -1.91 -15.28
CA LEU A 59 2.26 -2.43 -13.92
C LEU A 59 3.37 -1.74 -13.14
N LYS A 60 3.03 -1.12 -12.00
CA LYS A 60 3.98 -0.55 -11.03
C LYS A 60 3.90 -1.30 -9.71
N LEU A 61 5.07 -1.58 -9.11
CA LEU A 61 5.15 -2.18 -7.78
C LEU A 61 5.56 -1.11 -6.75
N VAL A 62 4.74 -0.88 -5.74
CA VAL A 62 5.01 0.12 -4.68
C VAL A 62 5.10 -0.54 -3.31
N PRO A 63 5.92 -0.01 -2.38
CA PRO A 63 5.98 -0.50 -1.02
C PRO A 63 4.65 -0.25 -0.29
N VAL A 64 4.12 -1.27 0.37
CA VAL A 64 2.87 -1.17 1.14
C VAL A 64 3.02 -1.83 2.52
N SER A 65 2.11 -1.50 3.43
CA SER A 65 2.08 -2.13 4.76
C SER A 65 1.76 -3.63 4.66
N PRO A 66 2.17 -4.45 5.65
CA PRO A 66 2.09 -5.91 5.56
C PRO A 66 0.71 -6.47 5.19
N SER A 67 -0.38 -5.87 5.70
CA SER A 67 -1.75 -6.35 5.39
C SER A 67 -2.22 -6.02 3.96
N VAL A 68 -1.47 -5.22 3.21
CA VAL A 68 -1.83 -4.72 1.87
C VAL A 68 -0.98 -5.40 0.78
N VAL A 69 0.05 -6.17 1.16
CA VAL A 69 0.94 -6.86 0.22
C VAL A 69 0.13 -7.77 -0.71
N GLY A 70 0.37 -7.62 -2.01
CA GLY A 70 -0.27 -8.37 -3.07
C GLY A 70 -1.65 -7.92 -3.50
N THR A 71 -2.10 -6.76 -3.01
CA THR A 71 -3.36 -6.14 -3.44
C THR A 71 -3.10 -5.01 -4.41
N ILE A 72 -4.06 -4.74 -5.30
CA ILE A 72 -4.04 -3.57 -6.18
C ILE A 72 -4.40 -2.33 -5.35
N VAL A 73 -3.46 -1.41 -5.19
CA VAL A 73 -3.65 -0.18 -4.38
C VAL A 73 -4.08 1.02 -5.20
N MET A 74 -3.88 0.96 -6.52
CA MET A 74 -4.39 1.95 -7.45
C MET A 74 -4.65 1.31 -8.81
N MET A 75 -5.73 1.74 -9.45
CA MET A 75 -6.05 1.36 -10.81
C MET A 75 -6.51 2.59 -11.57
N GLU A 76 -5.87 2.85 -12.70
CA GLU A 76 -6.32 3.87 -13.65
C GLU A 76 -6.68 3.18 -14.96
N GLY A 77 -7.89 3.47 -15.44
CA GLY A 77 -8.45 2.88 -16.65
C GLY A 77 -9.80 3.49 -16.95
N ASN A 78 -10.38 3.12 -18.10
CA ASN A 78 -11.77 3.48 -18.39
C ASN A 78 -12.74 2.48 -17.73
N GLN A 79 -14.04 2.75 -17.83
CA GLN A 79 -15.09 1.93 -17.20
C GLN A 79 -15.22 0.48 -17.72
N LYS A 80 -14.31 0.03 -18.60
CA LYS A 80 -14.27 -1.34 -19.13
C LYS A 80 -13.33 -2.27 -18.35
N ILE A 81 -12.68 -1.76 -17.30
CA ILE A 81 -11.83 -2.50 -16.38
C ILE A 81 -12.44 -2.38 -14.98
N ALA A 82 -12.72 -3.52 -14.36
CA ALA A 82 -13.15 -3.60 -12.97
C ALA A 82 -12.15 -4.43 -12.16
N SER A 83 -11.98 -4.12 -10.88
CA SER A 83 -11.26 -5.01 -9.98
C SER A 83 -12.04 -6.30 -9.73
N ILE A 84 -11.30 -7.36 -9.44
CA ILE A 84 -11.84 -8.59 -8.84
C ILE A 84 -11.33 -8.64 -7.43
N ASP A 85 -12.27 -8.64 -6.51
CA ASP A 85 -11.98 -8.61 -5.11
C ASP A 85 -11.89 -10.02 -4.54
N ASP A 86 -10.98 -10.19 -3.58
CA ASP A 86 -10.94 -11.38 -2.75
C ASP A 86 -12.07 -11.30 -1.73
N PRO A 87 -13.08 -12.20 -1.78
CA PRO A 87 -14.19 -12.18 -0.84
C PRO A 87 -13.76 -12.52 0.60
N SER A 88 -12.59 -13.15 0.78
CA SER A 88 -12.02 -13.47 2.08
C SER A 88 -11.17 -12.34 2.68
N CYS A 89 -10.80 -11.35 1.86
CA CYS A 89 -9.98 -10.22 2.29
C CYS A 89 -10.84 -8.98 2.56
N ARG A 90 -10.78 -8.52 3.82
CA ARG A 90 -11.31 -7.22 4.23
C ARG A 90 -10.19 -6.38 4.80
N THR A 91 -9.96 -5.22 4.21
CA THR A 91 -9.10 -4.19 4.80
C THR A 91 -9.74 -3.62 6.07
N ALA A 92 -8.95 -2.95 6.92
CA ALA A 92 -9.48 -2.28 8.13
C ALA A 92 -10.52 -1.19 7.84
N SER A 93 -10.47 -0.57 6.67
CA SER A 93 -11.46 0.43 6.23
C SER A 93 -12.75 -0.22 5.69
N GLY A 94 -12.83 -1.55 5.67
CA GLY A 94 -13.95 -2.30 5.09
C GLY A 94 -13.91 -2.40 3.56
N ALA A 95 -12.88 -1.84 2.91
CA ALA A 95 -12.66 -2.01 1.48
C ALA A 95 -12.26 -3.45 1.16
N GLN A 96 -12.71 -3.93 0.00
CA GLN A 96 -12.33 -5.22 -0.53
C GLN A 96 -10.89 -5.16 -1.07
N CYS A 97 -10.19 -6.29 -1.05
CA CYS A 97 -8.81 -6.36 -1.56
C CYS A 97 -8.84 -6.81 -3.02
N PRO A 98 -8.57 -5.92 -3.97
CA PRO A 98 -8.53 -6.28 -5.38
C PRO A 98 -7.31 -7.18 -5.65
N ILE A 99 -7.58 -8.42 -6.04
CA ILE A 99 -6.59 -9.47 -6.37
C ILE A 99 -6.55 -9.79 -7.86
N GLY A 100 -7.28 -9.03 -8.67
CA GLY A 100 -7.40 -9.30 -10.09
C GLY A 100 -8.15 -8.23 -10.84
N LEU A 101 -8.32 -8.48 -12.13
CA LEU A 101 -8.95 -7.58 -13.09
C LEU A 101 -9.98 -8.34 -13.90
N ARG A 102 -11.16 -7.74 -14.09
CA ARG A 102 -12.17 -8.15 -15.05
C ARG A 102 -12.21 -7.10 -16.15
N ILE A 103 -11.88 -7.50 -17.37
CA ILE A 103 -11.73 -6.59 -18.51
C ILE A 103 -12.63 -7.06 -19.65
N LYS A 104 -13.36 -6.15 -20.29
CA LYS A 104 -14.19 -6.49 -21.45
C LYS A 104 -13.31 -7.02 -22.60
N ALA A 105 -13.72 -8.12 -23.21
CA ALA A 105 -13.05 -8.71 -24.36
C ALA A 105 -12.91 -7.69 -25.51
N GLY A 106 -11.75 -7.71 -26.18
CA GLY A 106 -11.44 -6.76 -27.26
C GLY A 106 -11.02 -5.35 -26.78
N PHE A 107 -10.74 -5.18 -25.48
CA PHE A 107 -10.15 -3.94 -24.97
C PHE A 107 -8.76 -3.70 -25.58
N THR A 108 -8.56 -2.52 -26.18
CA THR A 108 -7.29 -2.07 -26.79
C THR A 108 -6.69 -0.86 -26.09
N GLY A 109 -7.25 -0.45 -24.95
CA GLY A 109 -6.76 0.68 -24.18
C GLY A 109 -5.53 0.34 -23.33
N LYS A 110 -4.97 1.35 -22.67
CA LYS A 110 -3.95 1.18 -21.65
C LYS A 110 -4.60 1.21 -20.26
N ALA A 111 -4.08 0.39 -19.36
CA ALA A 111 -4.43 0.39 -17.95
C ALA A 111 -3.17 0.60 -17.13
N VAL A 112 -3.25 1.43 -16.10
CA VAL A 112 -2.19 1.51 -15.08
C VAL A 112 -2.69 0.73 -13.87
N VAL A 113 -1.89 -0.24 -13.43
CA VAL A 113 -2.18 -1.02 -12.23
C VAL A 113 -1.01 -0.87 -11.29
N VAL A 114 -1.30 -0.47 -10.06
CA VAL A 114 -0.30 -0.38 -9.00
C VAL A 114 -0.56 -1.50 -8.01
N LEU A 115 0.40 -2.43 -7.92
CA LEU A 115 0.36 -3.56 -7.01
C LEU A 115 1.25 -3.28 -5.80
N GLY A 116 0.72 -3.58 -4.62
CA GLY A 116 1.48 -3.50 -3.38
C GLY A 116 2.49 -4.64 -3.25
N ARG A 117 3.76 -4.31 -3.06
CA ARG A 117 4.81 -5.27 -2.68
C ARG A 117 5.27 -5.02 -1.26
N ALA A 118 5.92 -6.02 -0.67
CA ALA A 118 6.63 -5.81 0.59
C ALA A 118 7.65 -4.66 0.47
N ALA A 119 7.68 -3.78 1.47
CA ALA A 119 8.68 -2.73 1.56
C ALA A 119 10.03 -3.31 1.98
N ARG A 120 11.11 -2.71 1.48
CA ARG A 120 12.47 -3.00 1.95
C ARG A 120 12.68 -2.36 3.34
N PRO A 121 13.67 -2.83 4.12
CA PRO A 121 14.04 -2.16 5.36
C PRO A 121 14.32 -0.68 5.13
N GLY A 122 13.65 0.19 5.91
CA GLY A 122 13.78 1.65 5.81
C GLY A 122 13.01 2.30 4.65
N GLU A 123 12.31 1.54 3.81
CA GLU A 123 11.52 2.09 2.71
C GLU A 123 10.12 2.51 3.21
N PRO A 124 9.72 3.79 3.04
CA PRO A 124 8.38 4.23 3.43
C PRO A 124 7.29 3.58 2.58
N TYR A 125 6.14 3.33 3.19
CA TYR A 125 4.96 2.84 2.51
C TYR A 125 4.31 3.93 1.66
N THR A 126 3.80 3.56 0.49
CA THR A 126 3.00 4.42 -0.39
C THR A 126 1.50 4.26 -0.13
N SER A 127 1.09 3.09 0.35
CA SER A 127 -0.30 2.80 0.72
C SER A 127 -0.31 1.89 1.93
N THR A 128 -1.26 2.12 2.84
CA THR A 128 -1.34 1.43 4.12
C THR A 128 -2.78 1.19 4.53
N ASN A 129 -3.00 0.20 5.39
CA ASN A 129 -4.18 0.15 6.26
C ASN A 129 -3.88 0.88 7.58
N ALA A 130 -4.92 1.07 8.41
CA ALA A 130 -4.72 1.56 9.77
C ALA A 130 -3.75 0.65 10.55
N SER A 131 -2.85 1.20 11.36
CA SER A 131 -1.83 0.39 12.07
C SER A 131 -2.43 -0.69 12.99
N THR A 132 -3.68 -0.52 13.38
CA THR A 132 -4.41 -1.41 14.29
C THR A 132 -5.24 -2.46 13.58
N ALA A 133 -5.19 -2.47 12.24
CA ALA A 133 -5.87 -3.45 11.40
C ALA A 133 -5.32 -4.87 11.61
N LYS A 134 -6.12 -5.86 11.21
CA LYS A 134 -5.63 -7.24 11.12
C LYS A 134 -4.42 -7.31 10.17
N GLY A 135 -3.36 -7.97 10.61
CA GLY A 135 -2.10 -8.11 9.86
C GLY A 135 -1.17 -6.91 9.95
N GLU A 136 -1.49 -5.88 10.75
CA GLU A 136 -0.63 -4.71 10.97
C GLU A 136 0.08 -4.76 12.33
N ALA A 137 1.14 -3.96 12.48
CA ALA A 137 2.05 -4.04 13.63
C ALA A 137 1.41 -3.72 15.00
N LEU A 138 0.28 -2.99 15.00
CA LEU A 138 -0.48 -2.64 16.20
C LEU A 138 -1.86 -3.32 16.22
N GLU A 139 -2.04 -4.45 15.54
CA GLU A 139 -3.30 -5.21 15.52
C GLU A 139 -3.92 -5.34 16.93
N GLY A 140 -5.19 -4.97 17.05
CA GLY A 140 -5.96 -5.06 18.29
C GLY A 140 -5.64 -3.98 19.34
N VAL A 141 -4.73 -3.06 19.08
CA VAL A 141 -4.43 -1.95 20.00
C VAL A 141 -5.42 -0.81 19.79
N SER A 142 -6.02 -0.30 20.87
CA SER A 142 -6.87 0.90 20.82
C SER A 142 -6.08 2.14 21.25
N VAL A 143 -5.99 3.15 20.38
CA VAL A 143 -5.12 4.34 20.57
C VAL A 143 -5.87 5.67 20.55
N LYS A 144 -7.09 5.69 20.00
CA LYS A 144 -7.89 6.91 19.87
C LYS A 144 -8.22 7.50 21.23
N GLY A 145 -7.92 8.80 21.41
CA GLY A 145 -8.20 9.54 22.64
C GLY A 145 -7.18 9.32 23.75
N ARG A 146 -6.19 8.43 23.57
CA ARG A 146 -5.06 8.33 24.51
C ARG A 146 -4.14 9.54 24.34
N THR A 147 -3.38 9.83 25.40
CA THR A 147 -2.32 10.84 25.35
C THR A 147 -1.16 10.38 24.48
N VAL A 148 -0.37 11.31 23.95
CA VAL A 148 0.87 11.01 23.23
C VAL A 148 1.79 10.15 24.11
N ALA A 149 1.99 10.50 25.38
CA ALA A 149 2.86 9.75 26.28
C ALA A 149 2.42 8.28 26.48
N GLU A 150 1.12 8.03 26.63
CA GLU A 150 0.59 6.66 26.73
C GLU A 150 0.84 5.86 25.45
N VAL A 151 0.62 6.48 24.29
CA VAL A 151 0.80 5.83 22.99
C VAL A 151 2.28 5.57 22.70
N GLU A 152 3.18 6.49 23.05
CA GLU A 152 4.63 6.28 22.97
C GLU A 152 5.07 5.06 23.77
N GLY A 153 4.55 4.89 25.00
CA GLY A 153 4.80 3.71 25.81
C GLY A 153 4.32 2.42 25.15
N LEU A 154 3.12 2.43 24.54
CA LEU A 154 2.58 1.27 23.82
C LEU A 154 3.42 0.91 22.59
N ILE A 155 3.86 1.89 21.83
CA ILE A 155 4.71 1.71 20.64
C ILE A 155 6.05 1.09 21.04
N ALA A 156 6.67 1.59 22.12
CA ALA A 156 7.93 1.04 22.63
C ALA A 156 7.77 -0.42 23.09
N GLN A 157 6.66 -0.76 23.77
CA GLN A 157 6.37 -2.15 24.17
C GLN A 157 6.18 -3.10 22.97
N LYS A 158 5.81 -2.56 21.80
CA LYS A 158 5.68 -3.31 20.55
C LYS A 158 6.97 -3.32 19.71
N HIS A 159 8.07 -2.80 20.25
CA HIS A 159 9.36 -2.68 19.56
C HIS A 159 9.27 -1.89 18.24
N LEU A 160 8.35 -0.94 18.19
CA LEU A 160 8.19 -0.03 17.05
C LEU A 160 8.85 1.31 17.36
N THR A 161 9.08 2.09 16.31
CA THR A 161 9.61 3.46 16.41
C THR A 161 8.65 4.45 15.77
N ILE A 162 8.72 5.71 16.21
CA ILE A 162 7.91 6.80 15.66
C ILE A 162 8.76 7.54 14.64
N ALA A 163 8.36 7.49 13.37
CA ALA A 163 9.01 8.25 12.32
C ALA A 163 8.59 9.73 12.37
N HIS A 164 7.30 9.99 12.58
CA HIS A 164 6.71 11.32 12.48
C HIS A 164 5.60 11.55 13.49
N TYR A 165 5.50 12.81 13.95
CA TYR A 165 4.36 13.32 14.70
C TYR A 165 3.62 14.31 13.80
N ASN A 166 2.45 13.93 13.32
CA ASN A 166 1.61 14.77 12.48
C ASN A 166 0.54 15.43 13.36
N VAL A 167 0.75 16.71 13.66
CA VAL A 167 -0.17 17.50 14.50
C VAL A 167 -1.22 18.14 13.60
N GLN A 168 -2.47 17.80 13.84
CA GLN A 168 -3.63 18.22 13.07
C GLN A 168 -4.38 19.34 13.77
N TRP A 169 -4.26 20.54 13.24
CA TRP A 169 -4.93 21.75 13.72
C TRP A 169 -6.29 21.90 13.05
N SER A 170 -7.33 22.19 13.85
CA SER A 170 -8.62 22.65 13.33
C SER A 170 -8.59 24.17 13.17
N LEU A 171 -8.82 24.64 11.94
CA LEU A 171 -8.83 26.05 11.60
C LEU A 171 -10.21 26.68 11.87
N PRO A 172 -10.29 28.01 12.12
CA PRO A 172 -11.57 28.68 12.37
C PRO A 172 -12.59 28.58 11.22
N ASP A 173 -12.13 28.37 9.99
CA ASP A 173 -12.96 28.21 8.79
C ASP A 173 -13.46 26.76 8.57
N GLY A 174 -13.20 25.86 9.52
CA GLY A 174 -13.62 24.47 9.48
C GLY A 174 -12.65 23.53 8.75
N ARG A 175 -11.56 24.03 8.17
CA ARG A 175 -10.53 23.19 7.54
C ARG A 175 -9.60 22.58 8.58
N GLY A 176 -8.99 21.43 8.24
CA GLY A 176 -7.87 20.85 8.99
C GLY A 176 -6.52 21.21 8.37
N TYR A 177 -5.48 21.33 9.19
CA TYR A 177 -4.09 21.50 8.74
C TYR A 177 -3.16 20.56 9.51
N GLY A 178 -2.45 19.68 8.79
CA GLY A 178 -1.44 18.80 9.37
C GLY A 178 -0.04 19.41 9.26
N ASP A 179 0.73 19.39 10.34
CA ASP A 179 2.14 19.79 10.36
C ASP A 179 3.00 18.66 10.93
N LEU A 180 4.08 18.32 10.22
CA LEU A 180 5.12 17.44 10.76
C LEU A 180 5.88 18.20 11.85
N THR A 181 5.67 17.79 13.09
CA THR A 181 6.15 18.50 14.28
C THR A 181 7.26 17.69 14.94
N PRO A 182 8.43 18.28 15.24
CA PRO A 182 9.47 17.59 16.01
C PRO A 182 8.96 17.18 17.39
N ARG A 183 9.38 16.02 17.90
CA ARG A 183 8.96 15.51 19.21
C ARG A 183 9.12 16.52 20.36
N SER A 184 10.16 17.36 20.32
CA SER A 184 10.40 18.39 21.33
C SER A 184 9.31 19.47 21.42
N LYS A 185 8.46 19.60 20.40
CA LYS A 185 7.34 20.54 20.34
C LYS A 185 5.97 19.88 20.51
N VAL A 186 5.94 18.56 20.68
CA VAL A 186 4.71 17.80 20.90
C VAL A 186 4.47 17.70 22.40
N ASP A 187 3.35 18.26 22.86
CA ASP A 187 2.94 18.12 24.25
C ASP A 187 2.55 16.65 24.53
N PRO A 188 3.14 15.99 25.55
CA PRO A 188 2.82 14.61 25.89
C PRO A 188 1.35 14.37 26.25
N THR A 189 0.60 15.41 26.62
CA THR A 189 -0.81 15.34 27.01
C THR A 189 -1.79 15.48 25.85
N TRP A 190 -1.31 15.89 24.67
CA TRP A 190 -2.14 15.95 23.47
C TRP A 190 -2.68 14.58 23.09
N ARG A 191 -3.77 14.56 22.32
CA ARG A 191 -4.55 13.35 22.08
C ARG A 191 -4.18 12.73 20.74
N VAL A 192 -3.89 11.44 20.74
CA VAL A 192 -3.72 10.67 19.51
C VAL A 192 -5.09 10.36 18.93
N THR A 193 -5.27 10.65 17.64
CA THR A 193 -6.51 10.41 16.90
C THR A 193 -6.44 9.11 16.11
N SER A 194 -5.30 8.85 15.47
CA SER A 194 -4.97 7.58 14.82
C SER A 194 -3.44 7.37 14.77
N ILE A 195 -3.03 6.19 14.32
CA ILE A 195 -1.63 5.86 14.05
C ILE A 195 -1.58 5.19 12.67
N GLU A 196 -0.73 5.71 11.80
CA GLU A 196 -0.55 5.18 10.44
C GLU A 196 0.80 4.43 10.34
N PRO A 197 0.85 3.29 9.63
CA PRO A 197 2.13 2.68 9.29
C PRO A 197 2.95 3.64 8.43
N TYR A 198 4.25 3.73 8.68
CA TYR A 198 5.13 4.60 7.90
C TYR A 198 6.15 3.82 7.08
N ALA A 199 6.83 2.86 7.70
CA ALA A 199 7.80 1.96 7.08
C ALA A 199 7.89 0.68 7.94
N PRO A 200 8.63 -0.37 7.53
CA PRO A 200 8.84 -1.54 8.37
C PRO A 200 9.37 -1.16 9.77
N GLY A 201 8.59 -1.48 10.81
CA GLY A 201 8.93 -1.16 12.21
C GLY A 201 8.72 0.32 12.61
N GLN A 202 8.11 1.13 11.75
CA GLN A 202 7.93 2.57 11.97
C GLN A 202 6.47 3.00 11.79
N VAL A 203 6.02 3.91 12.64
CA VAL A 203 4.66 4.49 12.59
C VAL A 203 4.70 6.02 12.60
N MET A 204 3.61 6.63 12.13
CA MET A 204 3.32 8.05 12.25
C MET A 204 2.11 8.27 13.17
N LEU A 205 2.25 9.15 14.15
CA LEU A 205 1.15 9.52 15.05
C LEU A 205 0.35 10.66 14.46
N MET A 206 -0.97 10.50 14.42
CA MET A 206 -1.91 11.57 14.08
C MET A 206 -2.43 12.18 15.38
N ILE A 207 -2.14 13.46 15.62
CA ILE A 207 -2.33 14.10 16.93
C ILE A 207 -3.28 15.27 16.81
N SER A 208 -4.28 15.31 17.68
CA SER A 208 -5.11 16.49 17.89
C SER A 208 -4.55 17.26 19.09
N PRO A 209 -4.03 18.48 18.86
CA PRO A 209 -3.54 19.34 19.93
C PRO A 209 -4.71 19.95 20.69
N ALA A 210 -4.46 20.35 21.94
CA ALA A 210 -5.39 21.16 22.71
C ALA A 210 -5.05 22.65 22.52
N GLY A 211 -6.09 23.48 22.35
CA GLY A 211 -5.94 24.94 22.31
C GLY A 211 -5.94 25.55 20.90
N PRO A 212 -5.74 26.87 20.81
CA PRO A 212 -5.81 27.60 19.55
C PRO A 212 -4.63 27.28 18.63
N VAL A 213 -4.83 27.49 17.33
CA VAL A 213 -3.78 27.35 16.31
C VAL A 213 -2.66 28.37 16.57
N PRO A 214 -1.40 27.94 16.73
CA PRO A 214 -0.28 28.85 16.95
C PRO A 214 -0.06 29.81 15.77
N SER A 215 0.38 31.03 16.04
CA SER A 215 0.59 32.07 15.02
C SER A 215 1.59 31.66 13.94
N ASN A 216 2.62 30.88 14.29
CA ASN A 216 3.58 30.34 13.33
C ASN A 216 2.95 29.33 12.36
N ILE A 217 1.93 28.58 12.79
CA ILE A 217 1.16 27.69 11.92
C ILE A 217 0.25 28.52 11.01
N MET A 218 -0.42 29.53 11.56
CA MET A 218 -1.22 30.48 10.77
C MET A 218 -0.40 31.17 9.68
N LYS A 219 0.85 31.53 9.97
CA LYS A 219 1.78 32.08 8.98
C LYS A 219 2.10 31.07 7.86
N LYS A 220 2.49 29.84 8.20
CA LYS A 220 2.75 28.78 7.20
C LYS A 220 1.56 28.57 6.26
N ILE A 221 0.33 28.62 6.79
CA ILE A 221 -0.90 28.48 6.01
C ILE A 221 -1.07 29.66 5.04
N GLY A 222 -0.82 30.89 5.50
CA GLY A 222 -0.85 32.08 4.65
C GLY A 222 0.17 32.02 3.52
N ASP A 223 1.40 31.60 3.83
CA ASP A 223 2.48 31.46 2.84
C ASP A 223 2.17 30.36 1.81
N ALA A 224 1.54 29.25 2.22
CA ALA A 224 1.13 28.16 1.31
C ALA A 224 -0.04 28.53 0.39
N GLY A 225 -0.83 29.56 0.74
CA GLY A 225 -1.91 30.09 -0.09
C GLY A 225 -1.48 31.20 -1.05
N ALA A 226 -0.26 31.72 -0.91
CA ALA A 226 0.27 32.73 -1.81
C ALA A 226 0.63 32.09 -3.17
N PRO A 227 0.31 32.73 -4.32
CA PRO A 227 0.86 32.32 -5.60
C PRO A 227 2.38 32.30 -5.51
N PRO A 228 3.08 31.36 -6.19
CA PRO A 228 4.54 31.42 -6.26
C PRO A 228 4.94 32.79 -6.81
N GLU A 229 5.85 33.46 -6.08
CA GLU A 229 6.39 34.75 -6.49
C GLU A 229 6.96 34.59 -7.92
N PRO A 230 6.58 35.46 -8.88
CA PRO A 230 7.04 35.30 -10.25
C PRO A 230 8.56 35.34 -10.25
N THR A 231 9.20 34.24 -10.68
CA THR A 231 10.64 34.15 -10.82
C THR A 231 11.10 35.34 -11.65
N ALA A 232 11.81 36.27 -11.01
CA ALA A 232 12.40 37.41 -11.67
C ALA A 232 13.33 36.87 -12.75
N THR A 233 12.86 36.90 -13.99
CA THR A 233 13.68 36.63 -15.15
C THR A 233 14.58 37.84 -15.26
N SER A 234 15.83 37.72 -14.81
CA SER A 234 16.87 38.72 -15.05
C SER A 234 17.02 38.85 -16.56
N GLY A 235 16.49 39.93 -17.12
CA GLY A 235 16.63 40.25 -18.52
C GLY A 235 18.00 40.86 -18.82
N SER A 236 18.48 40.52 -20.01
CA SER A 236 19.57 41.10 -20.82
C SER A 236 21.00 40.75 -20.41
#